data_AF-A0A2H0MY67-F1
#
_entry.id   AF-A0A2H0MY67-F1
#
_cell.length_a   1.000
_cell.length_b   1.000
_cell.length_c   1.000
_cell.angle_alpha   90.00
_cell.angle_beta   90.00
_cell.angle_gamma   90.00
#
_symmetry.space_group_name_H-M   'P 1'
#
loop_
_entity.id
_entity.type
_entity.pdbx_description
1 polymer ?
#
loop_
_entity_poly.entity_id
_entity_poly.type
_entity_poly.pdbx_seq_one_letter_code
_entity_poly.pdbx_strand_id
1 'polypeptide(L)'
;MSQNEEIHEEIDHPYAKENGLEWDLEAWERVKHAPEFVRPGIRKLMVQRALKRGYKLITSEFLTDIRNESMMLVSKRVKQFGFEELSMGAFDEAKVKMKSSPRKVEVIEEITDFLDQRTEKKEDIIEKFKNYMDVAPTAGMPWTKEALAKMEKVPPFVLGMAKQTIEAQSRERGDKMVMPDIIEEVFTNIMPASAKKAMGMEVTEEDEKRDIENANKADEPTETTLEWTEEALTKVQRIPIPFIRNMAVKRIEQEVAKEQQTVVTIELFEKYRFTF
;
A
#
# COMPACT_ATOMS: atom_id res chain seq x y z
N MET A 1 -48.08 24.30 -6.74
CA MET A 1 -47.13 23.28 -6.26
C MET A 1 -46.50 22.69 -7.50
N SER A 2 -45.40 23.28 -7.99
CA SER A 2 -44.65 22.71 -9.10
C SER A 2 -43.71 21.69 -8.49
N GLN A 3 -43.97 20.42 -8.77
CA GLN A 3 -43.04 19.35 -8.46
C GLN A 3 -41.80 19.58 -9.34
N ASN A 4 -40.66 19.88 -8.71
CA ASN A 4 -39.37 19.76 -9.36
C ASN A 4 -39.15 18.28 -9.63
N GLU A 5 -39.33 17.84 -10.86
CA GLU A 5 -38.75 16.58 -11.32
C GLU A 5 -37.23 16.77 -11.33
N GLU A 6 -36.56 16.25 -10.30
CA GLU A 6 -35.11 16.06 -10.33
C GLU A 6 -34.82 15.10 -11.47
N ILE A 7 -34.27 15.65 -12.56
CA ILE A 7 -33.75 14.87 -13.68
C ILE A 7 -32.54 14.11 -13.14
N HIS A 8 -32.75 12.93 -12.58
CA HIS A 8 -31.67 11.98 -12.33
C HIS A 8 -31.15 11.54 -13.70
N GLU A 9 -30.08 12.18 -14.16
CA GLU A 9 -29.28 11.67 -15.27
C GLU A 9 -28.80 10.27 -14.85
N GLU A 10 -29.47 9.23 -15.36
CA GLU A 10 -29.15 7.86 -14.99
C GLU A 10 -27.77 7.53 -15.56
N ILE A 11 -26.78 7.46 -14.67
CA ILE A 11 -25.41 7.13 -15.05
C ILE A 11 -25.35 5.66 -15.44
N ASP A 12 -25.44 5.40 -16.74
CA ASP A 12 -25.37 4.04 -17.26
C ASP A 12 -23.91 3.57 -17.36
N HIS A 13 -23.42 3.00 -16.26
CA HIS A 13 -22.17 2.25 -16.24
C HIS A 13 -22.46 0.76 -16.00
N PRO A 14 -22.48 -0.10 -17.03
CA PRO A 14 -22.90 -1.50 -16.93
C PRO A 14 -22.16 -2.28 -15.82
N TYR A 15 -20.84 -2.11 -15.75
CA TYR A 15 -20.01 -2.78 -14.74
C TYR A 15 -20.22 -2.25 -13.31
N ALA A 16 -20.70 -1.01 -13.15
CA ALA A 16 -21.02 -0.49 -11.81
C ALA A 16 -22.38 -1.05 -11.36
N LYS A 17 -23.38 -1.01 -12.25
CA LYS A 17 -24.72 -1.58 -12.05
C LYS A 17 -24.67 -3.08 -11.71
N GLU A 18 -23.90 -3.87 -12.45
CA GLU A 18 -23.72 -5.31 -12.21
C GLU A 18 -23.20 -5.61 -10.79
N ASN A 19 -22.38 -4.71 -10.24
CA ASN A 19 -21.78 -4.88 -8.94
C ASN A 19 -22.53 -4.11 -7.83
N GLY A 20 -23.69 -3.52 -8.11
CA GLY A 20 -24.48 -2.74 -7.16
C GLY A 20 -23.82 -1.44 -6.70
N LEU A 21 -23.01 -0.83 -7.57
CA LEU A 21 -22.36 0.46 -7.32
C LEU A 21 -23.06 1.58 -8.07
N GLU A 22 -23.23 2.70 -7.39
CA GLU A 22 -23.77 3.94 -7.93
C GLU A 22 -22.67 5.00 -8.07
N TRP A 23 -22.86 5.91 -9.02
CA TRP A 23 -22.00 7.06 -9.21
C TRP A 23 -22.74 8.31 -8.80
N ASP A 24 -22.05 9.15 -8.06
CA ASP A 24 -22.50 10.51 -7.84
C ASP A 24 -22.42 11.33 -9.16
N LEU A 25 -23.37 12.25 -9.35
CA LEU A 25 -23.47 13.08 -10.55
C LEU A 25 -22.23 13.96 -10.71
N GLU A 26 -21.76 14.57 -9.62
CA GLU A 26 -20.55 15.40 -9.63
C GLU A 26 -19.32 14.57 -10.02
N ALA A 27 -19.18 13.37 -9.46
CA ALA A 27 -18.09 12.47 -9.77
C ALA A 27 -18.09 12.08 -11.26
N TRP A 28 -19.25 11.74 -11.80
CA TRP A 28 -19.39 11.35 -13.20
C TRP A 28 -19.05 12.49 -14.15
N GLU A 29 -19.57 13.69 -13.89
CA GLU A 29 -19.30 14.88 -14.69
C GLU A 29 -17.81 15.23 -14.68
N ARG A 30 -17.14 15.10 -13.53
CA ARG A 30 -15.70 15.32 -13.41
C ARG A 30 -14.87 14.35 -14.26
N VAL A 31 -15.33 13.10 -14.45
CA VAL A 31 -14.68 12.14 -15.36
C VAL A 31 -14.89 12.53 -16.83
N LYS A 32 -16.02 13.14 -17.21
CA LYS A 32 -16.24 13.63 -18.58
C LYS A 32 -15.20 14.71 -18.98
N HIS A 33 -14.72 15.50 -18.03
CA HIS A 33 -13.69 16.52 -18.27
C HIS A 33 -12.28 15.96 -18.49
N ALA A 34 -12.05 14.68 -18.21
CA ALA A 34 -10.76 14.02 -18.50
C ALA A 34 -10.61 13.75 -20.02
N PRO A 35 -9.37 13.65 -20.55
CA PRO A 35 -9.13 13.27 -21.95
C PRO A 35 -9.79 11.94 -22.32
N GLU A 36 -10.29 11.80 -23.55
CA GLU A 36 -11.08 10.64 -23.96
C GLU A 36 -10.36 9.30 -23.74
N PHE A 37 -9.08 9.22 -24.10
CA PHE A 37 -8.27 8.02 -23.98
C PHE A 37 -8.09 7.51 -22.53
N VAL A 38 -8.23 8.37 -21.52
CA VAL A 38 -8.14 7.96 -20.10
C VAL A 38 -9.49 7.60 -19.47
N ARG A 39 -10.61 8.09 -20.00
CA ARG A 39 -11.94 7.91 -19.38
C ARG A 39 -12.32 6.45 -19.13
N PRO A 40 -12.14 5.51 -20.09
CA PRO A 40 -12.47 4.10 -19.85
C PRO A 40 -11.63 3.49 -18.72
N GLY A 41 -10.36 3.88 -18.63
CA GLY A 41 -9.45 3.44 -17.58
C GLY A 41 -9.88 3.95 -16.20
N ILE A 42 -10.24 5.23 -16.10
CA ILE A 42 -10.72 5.84 -14.86
C ILE A 42 -11.99 5.15 -14.38
N ARG A 43 -13.00 5.02 -15.24
CA ARG A 43 -14.30 4.42 -14.87
C ARG A 43 -14.13 2.98 -14.37
N LYS A 44 -13.35 2.17 -15.08
CA LYS A 44 -13.04 0.79 -14.66
C LYS A 44 -12.29 0.76 -13.33
N LEU A 45 -11.27 1.61 -13.17
CA LEU A 45 -10.46 1.67 -11.96
C LEU A 45 -11.32 2.03 -10.74
N MET A 46 -12.19 3.03 -10.84
CA MET A 46 -13.03 3.46 -9.70
C MET A 46 -13.93 2.34 -9.20
N VAL A 47 -14.61 1.65 -10.11
CA VAL A 47 -15.47 0.50 -9.75
C VAL A 47 -14.65 -0.60 -9.05
N GLN A 48 -13.49 -0.96 -9.60
CA GLN A 48 -12.62 -1.97 -8.98
C GLN A 48 -12.16 -1.58 -7.57
N ARG A 49 -11.82 -0.30 -7.36
CA ARG A 49 -11.37 0.18 -6.05
C ARG A 49 -12.49 0.31 -5.04
N ALA A 50 -13.66 0.77 -5.48
CA ALA A 50 -14.83 0.89 -4.63
C ALA A 50 -15.30 -0.49 -4.16
N LEU A 51 -15.36 -1.47 -5.07
CA LEU A 51 -15.65 -2.88 -4.73
C LEU A 51 -14.70 -3.43 -3.68
N LYS A 52 -13.39 -3.24 -3.90
CA LYS A 52 -12.36 -3.74 -2.98
C LYS A 52 -12.48 -3.14 -1.57
N ARG A 53 -12.90 -1.87 -1.48
CA ARG A 53 -13.05 -1.16 -0.22
C ARG A 53 -14.47 -1.23 0.36
N GLY A 54 -15.37 -1.96 -0.29
CA GLY A 54 -16.77 -2.10 0.16
C GLY A 54 -17.62 -0.83 0.00
N TYR A 55 -17.19 0.13 -0.83
CA TYR A 55 -17.99 1.32 -1.13
C TYR A 55 -19.09 1.01 -2.15
N LYS A 56 -20.30 1.51 -1.86
CA LYS A 56 -21.47 1.40 -2.75
C LYS A 56 -21.68 2.63 -3.63
N LEU A 57 -21.13 3.78 -3.25
CA LEU A 57 -21.27 5.04 -3.96
C LEU A 57 -19.88 5.62 -4.30
N ILE A 58 -19.68 5.97 -5.57
CA ILE A 58 -18.46 6.60 -6.06
C ILE A 58 -18.66 8.12 -6.04
N THR A 59 -17.96 8.79 -5.14
CA THR A 59 -18.06 10.25 -4.91
C THR A 59 -16.90 11.03 -5.54
N SER A 60 -17.05 12.36 -5.64
CA SER A 60 -15.97 13.27 -6.10
C SER A 60 -14.74 13.24 -5.17
N GLU A 61 -14.95 13.02 -3.87
CA GLU A 61 -13.86 12.81 -2.90
C GLU A 61 -13.10 11.52 -3.20
N PHE A 62 -13.81 10.41 -3.43
CA PHE A 62 -13.20 9.13 -3.77
C PHE A 62 -12.35 9.20 -5.05
N LEU A 63 -12.79 9.95 -6.07
CA LEU A 63 -11.96 10.22 -7.26
C LEU A 63 -10.63 10.88 -6.91
N THR A 64 -10.65 11.81 -5.95
CA THR A 64 -9.46 12.53 -5.50
C THR A 64 -8.50 11.58 -4.79
N ASP A 65 -9.00 10.68 -3.94
CA ASP A 65 -8.18 9.69 -3.24
C ASP A 65 -7.49 8.74 -4.20
N ILE A 66 -8.25 8.17 -5.13
CA ILE A 66 -7.70 7.23 -6.12
C ILE A 66 -6.75 7.94 -7.08
N ARG A 67 -7.00 9.21 -7.43
CA ARG A 67 -6.04 10.03 -8.18
C ARG A 67 -4.73 10.18 -7.39
N ASN A 68 -4.78 10.59 -6.12
CA ASN A 68 -3.59 10.80 -5.30
C ASN A 68 -2.78 9.51 -5.14
N GLU A 69 -3.46 8.38 -4.94
CA GLU A 69 -2.83 7.06 -4.90
C GLU A 69 -2.16 6.70 -6.24
N SER A 70 -2.85 6.93 -7.35
CA SER A 70 -2.31 6.68 -8.69
C SER A 70 -1.07 7.54 -8.96
N MET A 71 -1.08 8.81 -8.56
CA MET A 71 0.07 9.70 -8.67
C MET A 71 1.27 9.18 -7.87
N MET A 72 1.05 8.73 -6.63
CA MET A 72 2.11 8.14 -5.81
C MET A 72 2.75 6.90 -6.47
N LEU A 73 1.91 6.01 -7.03
CA LEU A 73 2.38 4.81 -7.73
C LEU A 73 3.16 5.16 -8.99
N VAL A 74 2.75 6.21 -9.71
CA VAL A 74 3.48 6.74 -10.87
C VAL A 74 4.82 7.33 -10.42
N SER A 75 4.84 8.20 -9.41
CA SER A 75 6.07 8.83 -8.90
C SER A 75 7.10 7.79 -8.45
N LYS A 76 6.66 6.75 -7.73
CA LYS A 76 7.52 5.62 -7.38
C LYS A 76 8.11 4.95 -8.62
N ARG A 77 7.30 4.71 -9.66
CA ARG A 77 7.76 4.06 -10.89
C ARG A 77 8.74 4.93 -11.68
N VAL A 78 8.52 6.24 -11.71
CA VAL A 78 9.45 7.22 -12.31
C VAL A 78 10.81 7.18 -11.59
N LYS A 79 10.81 7.20 -10.25
CA LYS A 79 12.03 7.02 -9.44
C LYS A 79 12.74 5.68 -9.71
N GLN A 80 11.99 4.59 -9.85
CA GLN A 80 12.54 3.27 -10.17
C GLN A 80 13.20 3.20 -11.54
N PHE A 81 12.83 4.09 -12.46
CA PHE A 81 13.49 4.25 -13.74
C PHE A 81 14.68 5.22 -13.71
N GLY A 82 15.03 5.77 -12.54
CA GLY A 82 16.18 6.66 -12.38
C GLY A 82 15.89 8.13 -12.70
N PHE A 83 14.62 8.50 -12.84
CA PHE A 83 14.22 9.89 -13.08
C PHE A 83 13.84 10.58 -11.78
N GLU A 84 14.39 11.77 -11.56
CA GLU A 84 14.03 12.64 -10.43
C GLU A 84 12.88 13.59 -10.78
N GLU A 85 12.64 13.82 -12.08
CA GLU A 85 11.56 14.66 -12.58
C GLU A 85 10.83 14.01 -13.76
N LEU A 86 9.57 14.43 -13.99
CA LEU A 86 8.83 14.04 -15.20
C LEU A 86 9.37 14.83 -16.39
N SER A 87 10.22 14.20 -17.18
CA SER A 87 10.77 14.77 -18.41
C SER A 87 10.36 13.96 -19.65
N MET A 88 10.46 14.56 -20.83
CA MET A 88 10.16 13.87 -22.10
C MET A 88 11.02 12.60 -22.29
N GLY A 89 12.26 12.60 -21.80
CA GLY A 89 13.12 11.41 -21.84
C GLY A 89 12.60 10.22 -21.03
N ALA A 90 11.78 10.47 -19.99
CA ALA A 90 11.14 9.39 -19.24
C ALA A 90 10.08 8.65 -20.08
N PHE A 91 9.42 9.33 -21.02
CA PHE A 91 8.46 8.70 -21.92
C PHE A 91 9.14 7.82 -22.96
N ASP A 92 10.30 8.24 -23.48
CA ASP A 92 11.08 7.43 -24.42
C ASP A 92 11.56 6.12 -23.77
N GLU A 93 12.09 6.19 -22.55
CA GLU A 93 12.50 4.99 -21.82
C GLU A 93 11.31 4.09 -21.47
N ALA A 94 10.16 4.68 -21.13
CA ALA A 94 8.92 3.94 -20.91
C ALA A 94 8.45 3.20 -22.18
N LYS A 95 8.53 3.83 -23.37
CA LYS A 95 8.22 3.17 -24.65
C LYS A 95 9.13 1.96 -24.87
N VAL A 96 10.44 2.10 -24.62
CA VAL A 96 11.40 0.99 -24.78
C VAL A 96 11.04 -0.20 -23.89
N LYS A 97 10.70 0.04 -22.62
CA LYS A 97 10.35 -1.02 -21.67
C LYS A 97 8.97 -1.64 -21.94
N MET A 98 8.07 -0.91 -22.61
CA MET A 98 6.71 -1.36 -22.92
C MET A 98 6.55 -1.89 -24.35
N LYS A 99 7.65 -2.07 -25.11
CA LYS A 99 7.67 -2.62 -26.48
C LYS A 99 6.88 -3.92 -26.67
N SER A 100 6.72 -4.71 -25.61
CA SER A 100 5.97 -5.97 -25.64
C SER A 100 4.45 -5.80 -25.82
N SER A 101 3.90 -4.59 -25.66
CA SER A 101 2.46 -4.32 -25.70
C SER A 101 2.16 -3.15 -26.64
N PRO A 102 1.73 -3.40 -27.90
CA PRO A 102 1.47 -2.35 -28.91
C PRO A 102 0.56 -1.23 -28.41
N ARG A 103 -0.58 -1.59 -27.80
CA ARG A 103 -1.54 -0.63 -27.24
C ARG A 103 -0.94 0.30 -26.17
N LYS A 104 0.06 -0.15 -25.41
CA LYS A 104 0.69 0.71 -24.39
C LYS A 104 1.63 1.73 -25.02
N VAL A 105 2.28 1.36 -26.12
CA VAL A 105 3.16 2.28 -26.87
C VAL A 105 2.31 3.37 -27.54
N GLU A 106 1.20 2.99 -28.17
CA GLU A 106 0.22 3.94 -28.75
C GLU A 106 -0.30 4.93 -27.70
N VAL A 107 -0.72 4.44 -26.53
CA VAL A 107 -1.19 5.32 -25.44
C VAL A 107 -0.08 6.25 -24.95
N ILE A 108 1.18 5.81 -24.92
CA ILE A 108 2.30 6.68 -24.56
C ILE A 108 2.47 7.79 -25.61
N GLU A 109 2.34 7.46 -26.90
CA GLU A 109 2.38 8.44 -27.99
C GLU A 109 1.25 9.46 -27.90
N GLU A 110 0.01 9.02 -27.69
CA GLU A 110 -1.14 9.91 -27.48
C GLU A 110 -0.93 10.85 -26.30
N ILE A 111 -0.32 10.37 -25.20
CA ILE A 111 0.00 11.21 -24.04
C ILE A 111 1.07 12.24 -24.40
N THR A 112 2.13 11.84 -25.10
CA THR A 112 3.21 12.73 -25.55
C THR A 112 2.65 13.83 -26.44
N ASP A 113 1.90 13.47 -27.48
CA ASP A 113 1.29 14.41 -28.42
C ASP A 113 0.31 15.36 -27.71
N PHE A 114 -0.48 14.84 -26.77
CA PHE A 114 -1.41 15.64 -25.98
C PHE A 114 -0.69 16.65 -25.08
N LEU A 115 0.47 16.30 -24.52
CA LEU A 115 1.26 17.20 -23.70
C LEU A 115 1.97 18.26 -24.56
N ASP A 116 2.45 17.90 -25.75
CA ASP A 116 3.10 18.83 -26.69
C ASP A 116 2.12 19.88 -27.25
N GLN A 117 0.84 19.51 -27.41
CA GLN A 117 -0.21 20.43 -27.83
C GLN A 117 -0.59 21.47 -26.76
N ARG A 118 -0.20 21.26 -25.50
CA ARG A 118 -0.49 22.22 -24.42
C ARG A 118 0.53 23.35 -24.44
N THR A 119 0.08 24.52 -24.88
CA THR A 119 0.87 25.75 -24.89
C THR A 119 1.09 26.35 -23.50
N GLU A 120 0.23 26.03 -22.53
CA GLU A 120 0.36 26.47 -21.14
C GLU A 120 0.86 25.34 -20.23
N LYS A 121 2.09 25.50 -19.73
CA LYS A 121 2.59 24.71 -18.61
C LYS A 121 1.87 25.15 -17.34
N LYS A 122 1.01 24.29 -16.80
CA LYS A 122 0.44 24.48 -15.46
C LYS A 122 1.50 24.13 -14.43
N GLU A 123 2.26 25.14 -13.98
CA GLU A 123 3.34 24.99 -13.00
C GLU A 123 2.86 24.31 -11.70
N ASP A 124 1.64 24.59 -11.29
CA ASP A 124 0.96 24.01 -10.14
C ASP A 124 0.71 22.49 -10.27
N ILE A 125 0.65 21.94 -11.48
CA ILE A 125 0.62 20.47 -11.68
C ILE A 125 2.03 19.88 -11.51
N ILE A 126 3.05 20.57 -12.01
CA ILE A 126 4.45 20.15 -11.90
C ILE A 126 4.86 20.17 -10.43
N GLU A 127 4.52 21.22 -9.68
CA GLU A 127 4.80 21.34 -8.25
C GLU A 127 4.09 20.24 -7.45
N LYS A 128 2.81 19.97 -7.72
CA LYS A 128 2.10 18.83 -7.12
C LYS A 128 2.79 17.51 -7.42
N PHE A 129 3.30 17.32 -8.64
CA PHE A 129 4.03 16.11 -9.00
C PHE A 129 5.38 16.01 -8.28
N LYS A 130 6.14 17.10 -8.16
CA LYS A 130 7.38 17.18 -7.39
C LYS A 130 7.14 16.76 -5.94
N ASN A 131 6.07 17.27 -5.32
CA ASN A 131 5.68 16.85 -3.98
C ASN A 131 5.43 15.34 -3.85
N TYR A 132 4.84 14.69 -4.88
CA TYR A 132 4.70 13.23 -4.89
C TYR A 132 6.03 12.51 -5.11
N MET A 133 6.90 13.04 -5.97
CA MET A 133 8.24 12.49 -6.18
C MET A 133 9.01 12.49 -4.87
N ASP A 134 9.06 13.59 -4.14
CA ASP A 134 9.83 13.72 -2.89
C ASP A 134 9.43 12.66 -1.86
N VAL A 135 8.13 12.46 -1.65
CA VAL A 135 7.61 11.50 -0.66
C VAL A 135 7.55 10.06 -1.18
N ALA A 136 7.64 9.83 -2.50
CA ALA A 136 7.59 8.49 -3.06
C ALA A 136 8.88 7.71 -2.73
N PRO A 137 8.79 6.49 -2.17
CA PRO A 137 9.96 5.71 -1.83
C PRO A 137 10.55 5.04 -3.08
N THR A 138 11.88 4.96 -3.16
CA THR A 138 12.60 4.26 -4.23
C THR A 138 12.44 2.73 -4.13
N ALA A 139 12.34 2.21 -2.90
CA ALA A 139 12.13 0.80 -2.58
C ALA A 139 11.07 0.62 -1.48
N GLY A 140 10.41 -0.54 -1.41
CA GLY A 140 9.31 -0.79 -0.47
C GLY A 140 7.94 -0.32 -0.97
N MET A 141 6.87 -0.52 -0.20
CA MET A 141 5.52 -0.07 -0.58
C MET A 141 5.37 1.44 -0.30
N PRO A 142 4.70 2.24 -1.16
CA PRO A 142 4.37 3.62 -0.82
C PRO A 142 3.31 3.66 0.30
N TRP A 143 3.32 4.73 1.10
CA TRP A 143 2.41 4.96 2.22
C TRP A 143 1.61 6.24 2.00
N THR A 144 0.35 6.26 2.41
CA THR A 144 -0.43 7.51 2.44
C THR A 144 0.11 8.46 3.50
N LYS A 145 -0.14 9.76 3.34
CA LYS A 145 0.23 10.75 4.36
C LYS A 145 -0.44 10.44 5.71
N GLU A 146 -1.69 10.02 5.68
CA GLU A 146 -2.43 9.59 6.88
C GLU A 146 -1.81 8.34 7.52
N ALA A 147 -1.42 7.36 6.70
CA ALA A 147 -0.73 6.16 7.17
C ALA A 147 0.61 6.50 7.85
N LEU A 148 1.40 7.41 7.27
CA LEU A 148 2.64 7.90 7.86
C LEU A 148 2.40 8.65 9.18
N ALA A 149 1.39 9.51 9.25
CA ALA A 149 1.03 10.23 10.47
C ALA A 149 0.58 9.28 11.60
N LYS A 150 -0.07 8.17 11.27
CA LYS A 150 -0.37 7.11 12.27
C LYS A 150 0.92 6.42 12.74
N MET A 151 1.85 6.15 11.82
CA MET A 151 3.14 5.54 12.17
C MET A 151 4.02 6.44 13.05
N GLU A 152 3.95 7.77 12.93
CA GLU A 152 4.72 8.68 13.79
C GLU A 152 4.38 8.55 15.28
N LYS A 153 3.17 8.10 15.60
CA LYS A 153 2.71 7.87 16.98
C LYS A 153 3.20 6.55 17.57
N VAL A 154 3.81 5.70 16.74
CA VAL A 154 4.20 4.35 17.11
C VAL A 154 5.60 4.39 17.77
N PRO A 155 5.80 3.73 18.91
CA PRO A 155 7.08 3.72 19.59
C PRO A 155 8.22 3.18 18.72
N PRO A 156 9.43 3.78 18.78
CA PRO A 156 10.56 3.39 17.93
C PRO A 156 10.92 1.91 17.92
N PHE A 157 10.75 1.22 19.06
CA PHE A 157 11.10 -0.19 19.18
C PHE A 157 10.16 -1.14 18.41
N VAL A 158 8.94 -0.71 18.06
CA VAL A 158 7.98 -1.48 17.24
C VAL A 158 7.94 -0.98 15.80
N LEU A 159 8.48 0.22 15.50
CA LEU A 159 8.35 0.87 14.19
C LEU A 159 8.77 0.00 13.01
N GLY A 160 9.99 -0.55 13.04
CA GLY A 160 10.51 -1.35 11.92
C GLY A 160 9.65 -2.58 11.64
N MET A 161 9.28 -3.27 12.72
CA MET A 161 8.44 -4.47 12.69
C MET A 161 7.01 -4.16 12.19
N ALA A 162 6.36 -3.14 12.78
CA ALA A 162 5.05 -2.70 12.35
C ALA A 162 5.04 -2.31 10.87
N LYS A 163 6.05 -1.56 10.42
CA LYS A 163 6.18 -1.17 9.01
C LYS A 163 6.22 -2.40 8.10
N GLN A 164 7.06 -3.39 8.41
CA GLN A 164 7.16 -4.61 7.62
C GLN A 164 5.85 -5.40 7.60
N THR A 165 5.23 -5.61 8.75
CA THR A 165 3.97 -6.37 8.82
C THR A 165 2.86 -5.66 8.06
N ILE A 166 2.72 -4.35 8.24
CA ILE A 166 1.74 -3.55 7.52
C ILE A 166 1.96 -3.67 6.00
N GLU A 167 3.21 -3.59 5.52
CA GLU A 167 3.51 -3.76 4.10
C GLU A 167 3.26 -5.19 3.60
N ALA A 168 3.53 -6.21 4.42
CA ALA A 168 3.27 -7.61 4.10
C ALA A 168 1.77 -7.89 3.98
N GLN A 169 1.00 -7.52 5.00
CA GLN A 169 -0.46 -7.68 5.01
C GLN A 169 -1.13 -6.84 3.92
N SER A 170 -0.64 -5.63 3.65
CA SER A 170 -1.09 -4.83 2.51
C SER A 170 -0.88 -5.58 1.19
N ARG A 171 0.28 -6.22 1.01
CA ARG A 171 0.60 -6.98 -0.21
C ARG A 171 -0.26 -8.25 -0.33
N GLU A 172 -0.52 -8.94 0.77
CA GLU A 172 -1.40 -10.12 0.81
C GLU A 172 -2.84 -9.74 0.49
N ARG A 173 -3.33 -8.61 1.01
CA ARG A 173 -4.62 -8.01 0.63
C ARG A 173 -4.62 -7.49 -0.82
N GLY A 174 -3.48 -7.52 -1.51
CA GLY A 174 -3.31 -7.06 -2.89
C GLY A 174 -3.33 -5.53 -3.04
N ASP A 175 -3.08 -4.79 -1.97
CA ASP A 175 -2.92 -3.34 -2.02
C ASP A 175 -1.56 -2.95 -2.57
N LYS A 176 -1.57 -1.86 -3.33
CA LYS A 176 -0.35 -1.33 -3.97
C LYS A 176 0.30 -0.23 -3.13
N MET A 177 -0.41 0.25 -2.11
CA MET A 177 -0.04 1.37 -1.25
C MET A 177 -0.66 1.15 0.13
N VAL A 178 0.08 1.47 1.19
CA VAL A 178 -0.38 1.30 2.57
C VAL A 178 -1.43 2.36 2.90
N MET A 179 -2.61 1.88 3.23
CA MET A 179 -3.78 2.66 3.65
C MET A 179 -3.87 2.68 5.19
N PRO A 180 -4.47 3.73 5.78
CA PRO A 180 -4.51 3.93 7.23
C PRO A 180 -5.41 2.92 7.99
N ASP A 181 -6.26 2.18 7.29
CA ASP A 181 -7.14 1.13 7.83
C ASP A 181 -6.34 -0.13 8.24
N ILE A 182 -5.40 -0.58 7.39
CA ILE A 182 -4.55 -1.75 7.68
C ILE A 182 -3.71 -1.52 8.93
N ILE A 183 -3.30 -0.28 9.15
CA ILE A 183 -2.48 0.09 10.29
C ILE A 183 -3.18 -0.24 11.60
N GLU A 184 -4.46 0.12 11.74
CA GLU A 184 -5.24 -0.15 12.94
C GLU A 184 -5.47 -1.64 13.16
N GLU A 185 -5.76 -2.38 12.09
CA GLU A 185 -5.94 -3.83 12.12
C GLU A 185 -4.66 -4.53 12.61
N VAL A 186 -3.51 -4.16 12.02
CA VAL A 186 -2.20 -4.72 12.38
C VAL A 186 -1.82 -4.36 13.82
N PHE A 187 -1.99 -3.11 14.22
CA PHE A 187 -1.65 -2.67 15.57
C PHE A 187 -2.55 -3.31 16.62
N THR A 188 -3.83 -3.48 16.30
CA THR A 188 -4.75 -4.19 17.18
C THR A 188 -4.23 -5.59 17.43
N ASN A 189 -3.74 -6.30 16.43
CA ASN A 189 -3.28 -7.69 16.54
C ASN A 189 -1.86 -7.88 17.12
N ILE A 190 -0.96 -6.91 16.91
CA ILE A 190 0.45 -7.05 17.28
C ILE A 190 0.79 -6.45 18.63
N MET A 191 0.18 -5.32 19.01
CA MET A 191 0.60 -4.63 20.22
C MET A 191 0.13 -5.40 21.46
N PRO A 192 1.05 -5.76 22.36
CA PRO A 192 0.66 -6.32 23.65
C PRO A 192 -0.07 -5.26 24.49
N ALA A 193 -0.94 -5.72 25.39
CA ALA A 193 -1.67 -4.89 26.34
C ALA A 193 -0.72 -3.96 27.13
N SER A 194 0.46 -4.48 27.50
CA SER A 194 1.51 -3.69 28.17
C SER A 194 2.00 -2.51 27.35
N ALA A 195 2.18 -2.66 26.03
CA ALA A 195 2.59 -1.58 25.14
C ALA A 195 1.45 -0.58 24.89
N LYS A 196 0.21 -1.06 24.70
CA LYS A 196 -0.99 -0.21 24.60
C LYS A 196 -1.13 0.68 25.83
N LYS A 197 -0.98 0.11 27.03
CA LYS A 197 -1.02 0.83 28.31
C LYS A 197 0.10 1.89 28.41
N ALA A 198 1.32 1.54 28.01
CA ALA A 198 2.46 2.48 28.01
C ALA A 198 2.27 3.66 27.04
N MET A 199 1.47 3.47 25.98
CA MET A 199 1.09 4.50 25.02
C MET A 199 -0.16 5.30 25.43
N GLY A 200 -0.75 5.02 26.60
CA GLY A 200 -2.00 5.66 27.03
C GLY A 200 -3.21 5.27 26.17
N MET A 201 -3.14 4.15 25.45
CA MET A 201 -4.28 3.57 24.74
C MET A 201 -5.14 2.75 25.71
N GLU A 202 -6.44 2.68 25.46
CA GLU A 202 -7.33 1.77 26.20
C GLU A 202 -6.92 0.32 25.94
N VAL A 203 -6.74 -0.42 27.04
CA VAL A 203 -6.51 -1.86 27.02
C VAL A 203 -7.87 -2.51 27.23
N THR A 204 -8.27 -3.36 26.29
CA THR A 204 -9.51 -4.13 26.40
C THR A 204 -9.25 -5.47 27.09
N GLU A 205 -10.29 -6.10 27.64
CA GLU A 205 -10.19 -7.46 28.18
C GLU A 205 -9.78 -8.48 27.10
N GLU A 206 -10.10 -8.22 25.84
CA GLU A 206 -9.67 -9.05 24.70
C GLU A 206 -8.16 -8.96 24.49
N ASP A 207 -7.56 -7.79 24.69
CA ASP A 207 -6.11 -7.59 24.59
C ASP A 207 -5.35 -8.36 25.67
N GLU A 208 -5.85 -8.33 26.92
CA GLU A 208 -5.24 -9.06 28.03
C GLU A 208 -5.38 -10.59 27.84
N LYS A 209 -6.55 -11.06 27.41
CA LYS A 209 -6.76 -12.48 27.09
C LYS A 209 -5.83 -12.95 25.98
N ARG A 210 -5.65 -12.13 24.94
CA ARG A 210 -4.74 -12.47 23.83
C ARG A 210 -3.28 -12.50 24.29
N ASP A 211 -2.86 -11.58 25.14
CA ASP A 211 -1.50 -11.61 25.71
C ASP A 211 -1.27 -12.90 26.52
N ILE A 212 -2.27 -13.33 27.28
CA ILE A 212 -2.24 -14.61 28.01
C ILE A 212 -2.21 -15.80 27.04
N GLU A 213 -3.04 -15.81 26.01
CA GLU A 213 -3.03 -16.87 24.99
C GLU A 213 -1.70 -16.94 24.24
N ASN A 214 -1.14 -15.79 23.86
CA ASN A 214 0.18 -15.69 23.22
C ASN A 214 1.28 -16.25 24.13
N ALA A 215 1.22 -15.93 25.43
CA ALA A 215 2.14 -16.48 26.43
C ALA A 215 1.98 -18.00 26.58
N ASN A 216 0.75 -18.52 26.54
CA ASN A 216 0.50 -19.98 26.59
C ASN A 216 0.96 -20.71 25.33
N LYS A 217 0.93 -20.04 24.17
CA LYS A 217 1.48 -20.55 22.89
C LYS A 217 2.99 -20.36 22.79
N ALA A 218 3.67 -19.92 23.85
CA ALA A 218 5.12 -19.75 23.83
C ALA A 218 5.86 -21.07 23.58
N ASP A 219 5.30 -22.19 24.03
CA ASP A 219 5.89 -23.52 23.90
C ASP A 219 5.48 -24.27 22.61
N GLU A 220 4.66 -23.67 21.74
CA GLU A 220 4.32 -24.28 20.46
C GLU A 220 5.55 -24.33 19.53
N PRO A 221 5.74 -25.44 18.79
CA PRO A 221 6.85 -25.58 17.86
C PRO A 221 6.78 -24.49 16.78
N THR A 222 7.89 -23.77 16.62
CA THR A 222 8.04 -22.75 15.56
C THR A 222 8.12 -23.40 14.19
N GLU A 223 7.34 -22.88 13.24
CA GLU A 223 7.45 -23.29 11.83
C GLU A 223 8.76 -22.74 11.24
N THR A 224 9.77 -23.61 11.13
CA THR A 224 11.05 -23.33 10.48
C THR A 224 11.16 -24.08 9.16
N THR A 225 11.65 -23.42 8.12
CA THR A 225 11.90 -24.02 6.80
C THR A 225 13.35 -24.49 6.65
N LEU A 226 14.28 -23.79 7.31
CA LEU A 226 15.70 -24.13 7.35
C LEU A 226 16.04 -24.92 8.61
N GLU A 227 17.24 -25.49 8.64
CA GLU A 227 17.79 -26.09 9.86
C GLU A 227 18.28 -24.98 10.80
N TRP A 228 17.97 -25.09 12.09
CA TRP A 228 18.40 -24.13 13.10
C TRP A 228 19.21 -24.84 14.18
N THR A 229 20.23 -24.17 14.70
CA THR A 229 20.92 -24.67 15.90
C THR A 229 20.02 -24.54 17.13
N GLU A 230 20.16 -25.46 18.09
CA GLU A 230 19.37 -25.44 19.34
C GLU A 230 19.49 -24.10 20.09
N GLU A 231 20.67 -23.49 20.06
CA GLU A 231 20.93 -22.18 20.66
C GLU A 231 20.13 -21.05 19.99
N ALA A 232 20.05 -21.05 18.66
CA ALA A 232 19.31 -20.04 17.91
C ALA A 232 17.79 -20.22 18.09
N LEU A 233 17.29 -21.46 18.08
CA LEU A 233 15.88 -21.76 18.37
C LEU A 233 15.47 -21.31 19.77
N THR A 234 16.31 -21.57 20.77
CA THR A 234 16.05 -21.15 22.16
C THR A 234 15.89 -19.63 22.26
N LYS A 235 16.67 -18.86 21.50
CA LYS A 235 16.56 -17.39 21.47
C LYS A 235 15.28 -16.92 20.80
N VAL A 236 14.89 -17.56 19.71
CA VAL A 236 13.63 -17.29 19.01
C VAL A 236 12.42 -17.56 19.93
N GLN A 237 12.42 -18.68 20.65
CA GLN A 237 11.32 -19.05 21.58
C GLN A 237 11.13 -18.05 22.73
N ARG A 238 12.16 -17.28 23.11
CA ARG A 238 12.03 -16.21 24.11
C ARG A 238 11.15 -15.05 23.66
N ILE A 239 10.82 -14.95 22.36
CA ILE A 239 9.90 -13.95 21.84
C ILE A 239 8.48 -14.38 22.22
N PRO A 240 7.80 -13.69 23.14
CA PRO A 240 6.53 -14.16 23.71
C PRO A 240 5.35 -14.04 22.74
N ILE A 241 5.48 -13.24 21.68
CA ILE A 241 4.42 -13.04 20.69
C ILE A 241 4.65 -14.03 19.52
N PRO A 242 3.79 -15.05 19.33
CA PRO A 242 3.98 -16.08 18.29
C PRO A 242 4.10 -15.48 16.88
N PHE A 243 3.31 -14.45 16.59
CA PHE A 243 3.37 -13.75 15.31
C PHE A 243 4.76 -13.13 15.05
N ILE A 244 5.34 -12.46 16.05
CA ILE A 244 6.67 -11.85 15.94
C ILE A 244 7.77 -12.91 15.82
N ARG A 245 7.60 -14.02 16.55
CA ARG A 245 8.52 -15.15 16.49
C ARG A 245 8.60 -15.72 15.07
N ASN A 246 7.46 -16.04 14.46
CA ASN A 246 7.40 -16.62 13.11
C ASN A 246 7.89 -15.64 12.05
N MET A 247 7.60 -14.34 12.21
CA MET A 247 8.13 -13.30 11.31
C MET A 247 9.65 -13.19 11.40
N ALA A 248 10.21 -13.20 12.61
CA ALA A 248 11.66 -13.18 12.82
C ALA A 248 12.33 -14.40 12.19
N VAL A 249 11.76 -15.60 12.38
CA VAL A 249 12.23 -16.85 11.74
C VAL A 249 12.25 -16.70 10.22
N LYS A 250 11.11 -16.37 9.59
CA LYS A 250 11.03 -16.18 8.14
C LYS A 250 12.06 -15.18 7.62
N ARG A 251 12.30 -14.09 8.35
CA ARG A 251 13.22 -13.04 7.91
C ARG A 251 14.67 -13.50 7.99
N ILE A 252 15.04 -14.13 9.09
CA ILE A 252 16.39 -14.67 9.27
C ILE A 252 16.64 -15.74 8.21
N GLU A 253 15.67 -16.64 7.96
CA GLU A 253 15.76 -17.63 6.89
C GLU A 253 15.92 -17.00 5.51
N GLN A 254 15.21 -15.91 5.21
CA GLN A 254 15.38 -15.19 3.94
C GLN A 254 16.78 -14.58 3.77
N GLU A 255 17.35 -13.97 4.80
CA GLU A 255 18.70 -13.38 4.71
C GLU A 255 19.78 -14.47 4.66
N VAL A 256 19.64 -15.54 5.43
CA VAL A 256 20.53 -16.71 5.41
C VAL A 256 20.48 -17.40 4.04
N ALA A 257 19.28 -17.54 3.45
CA ALA A 257 19.12 -18.09 2.12
C ALA A 257 19.74 -17.20 1.02
N LYS A 258 19.71 -15.86 1.17
CA LYS A 258 20.43 -14.95 0.26
C LYS A 258 21.94 -15.13 0.33
N GLU A 259 22.48 -15.42 1.52
CA GLU A 259 23.89 -15.78 1.71
C GLU A 259 24.19 -17.24 1.32
N GLN A 260 23.23 -17.96 0.71
CA GLN A 260 23.33 -19.34 0.24
C GLN A 260 23.67 -20.35 1.35
N GLN A 261 23.34 -20.00 2.60
CA GLN A 261 23.49 -20.89 3.74
C GLN A 261 22.17 -21.64 4.01
N THR A 262 22.29 -22.88 4.49
CA THR A 262 21.14 -23.76 4.76
C THR A 262 20.86 -23.95 6.25
N VAL A 263 21.77 -23.47 7.11
CA VAL A 263 21.69 -23.61 8.57
C VAL A 263 21.75 -22.24 9.21
N VAL A 264 20.79 -21.95 10.09
CA VAL A 264 20.77 -20.73 10.89
C VAL A 264 21.56 -20.96 12.18
N THR A 265 22.76 -20.40 12.23
CA THR A 265 23.61 -20.41 13.43
C THR A 265 23.27 -19.25 14.38
N ILE A 266 23.76 -19.32 15.62
CA ILE A 266 23.59 -18.24 16.60
C ILE A 266 24.20 -16.91 16.13
N GLU A 267 25.30 -16.96 15.37
CA GLU A 267 25.95 -15.77 14.81
C GLU A 267 25.09 -15.10 13.75
N LEU A 268 24.47 -15.89 12.86
CA LEU A 268 23.53 -15.38 11.86
C LEU A 268 22.26 -14.86 12.51
N PHE A 269 21.76 -15.54 13.55
CA PHE A 269 20.65 -15.02 14.35
C PHE A 269 21.00 -13.66 14.95
N GLU A 270 22.13 -13.51 15.63
CA GLU A 270 22.53 -12.22 16.23
C GLU A 270 22.78 -11.12 15.17
N LYS A 271 23.30 -11.50 13.99
CA LYS A 271 23.49 -10.59 12.86
C LYS A 271 22.16 -10.07 12.30
N TYR A 272 21.14 -10.92 12.22
CA TYR A 272 19.87 -10.62 11.55
C TYR A 272 18.67 -10.39 12.48
N ARG A 273 18.79 -10.60 13.79
CA ARG A 273 17.67 -10.44 14.74
C ARG A 273 17.09 -9.03 14.81
N PHE A 274 17.82 -8.04 14.29
CA PHE A 274 17.40 -6.64 14.23
C PHE A 274 17.36 -6.07 12.81
N THR A 275 17.57 -6.90 11.78
CA THR A 275 17.40 -6.44 10.39
C THR A 275 15.91 -6.36 10.08
N PHE A 276 15.30 -5.28 10.56
CA PHE A 276 13.94 -4.82 10.28
C PHE A 276 13.96 -3.65 9.29
#